data_AF-A0A967M1L9-F1
#
_entry.id   AF-A0A967M1L9-F1
#
_cell.length_a   1.000
_cell.length_b   1.000
_cell.length_c   1.000
_cell.angle_alpha   90.00
_cell.angle_beta   90.00
_cell.angle_gamma   90.00
#
_symmetry.space_group_name_H-M   'P 1'
#
loop_
_entity.id
_entity.type
_entity.pdbx_description
1 polymer ?
#
loop_
_entity_poly.entity_id
_entity_poly.type
_entity_poly.pdbx_seq_one_letter_code
_entity_poly.pdbx_strand_id
1 'polypeptide(L)' 'QQRRSGEPYIFHPLEVANILAGMRLDSHCLMAAVLHDVIEDTDTAKDRLADQFGRDVADMVDGVS' A
#
# COMPACT_ATOMS: atom_id res chain seq x y z
N GLN A 1 -9.57 -10.16 -1.52
CA GLN A 1 -8.45 -11.05 -1.89
C GLN A 1 -8.15 -11.99 -0.71
N GLN A 2 -7.69 -13.21 -1.00
CA GLN A 2 -7.21 -14.17 0.00
C GLN A 2 -5.78 -14.56 -0.38
N ARG A 3 -4.87 -14.70 0.58
CA ARG A 3 -3.54 -15.26 0.32
C ARG A 3 -3.63 -16.76 0.01
N ARG A 4 -2.58 -17.33 -0.59
CA ARG A 4 -2.46 -18.79 -0.80
C ARG A 4 -2.60 -19.60 0.51
N SER A 5 -2.36 -18.98 1.66
CA SER A 5 -2.55 -19.55 3.01
C SER A 5 -4.01 -19.56 3.49
N GLY A 6 -4.94 -18.89 2.80
CA GLY A 6 -6.35 -18.73 3.21
C GLY A 6 -6.60 -17.53 4.12
N GLU A 7 -5.56 -16.81 4.53
CA GLU A 7 -5.69 -15.63 5.39
C GLU A 7 -6.14 -14.39 4.60
N PRO A 8 -6.87 -13.46 5.25
CA PRO A 8 -7.16 -12.14 4.71
C PRO A 8 -5.88 -11.43 4.26
N TYR A 9 -5.88 -10.96 3.02
CA TYR A 9 -4.75 -10.27 2.41
C TYR A 9 -4.26 -9.06 3.21
N ILE A 10 -5.18 -8.38 3.91
CA ILE A 10 -4.94 -7.14 4.66
C ILE A 10 -3.86 -7.27 5.74
N PHE A 11 -3.57 -8.47 6.24
CA PHE A 11 -2.56 -8.65 7.28
C PHE A 11 -1.15 -8.24 6.82
N HIS A 12 -0.78 -8.54 5.58
CA HIS A 12 0.56 -8.23 5.07
C HIS A 12 0.81 -6.71 4.96
N PRO A 13 -0.02 -5.92 4.26
CA PRO A 13 0.18 -4.47 4.21
C PRO A 13 0.13 -3.80 5.61
N LEU A 14 -0.66 -4.34 6.54
CA LEU A 14 -0.73 -3.84 7.92
C LEU A 14 0.54 -4.14 8.73
N GLU A 15 1.14 -5.33 8.58
CA GLU A 15 2.40 -5.65 9.25
C GLU A 15 3.54 -4.76 8.76
N VAL A 16 3.64 -4.53 7.45
CA VAL A 16 4.61 -3.61 6.86
C VAL A 16 4.41 -2.19 7.41
N ALA A 17 3.16 -1.69 7.39
CA ALA A 17 2.86 -0.36 7.93
C ALA A 17 3.18 -0.24 9.43
N ASN A 18 2.96 -1.29 10.23
CA ASN A 18 3.31 -1.30 11.65
C ASN A 18 4.82 -1.20 11.90
N ILE A 19 5.63 -1.89 11.10
CA ILE A 19 7.10 -1.80 11.20
C ILE A 19 7.55 -0.36 10.90
N LEU A 20 7.03 0.23 9.81
CA LEU A 20 7.38 1.60 9.40
C LEU A 20 6.89 2.65 10.41
N ALA A 21 5.73 2.42 11.04
CA ALA A 21 5.23 3.27 12.11
C ALA A 21 6.14 3.22 13.36
N GLY A 22 6.69 2.05 13.69
CA GLY A 22 7.70 1.89 14.74
C GLY A 22 8.98 2.68 14.46
N MET A 23 9.31 2.88 13.18
CA MET A 23 10.44 3.71 12.72
C MET A 23 10.10 5.21 12.67
N ARG A 24 8.85 5.60 12.97
CA ARG A 24 8.36 6.99 12.93
C ARG A 24 8.51 7.66 11.56
N LEU A 25 8.28 6.90 10.49
CA LEU A 25 8.18 7.45 9.15
C LEU A 25 6.92 8.30 9.00
N ASP A 26 6.91 9.16 7.98
CA ASP A 26 5.80 10.07 7.75
C ASP A 26 4.53 9.36 7.27
N SER A 27 3.41 10.10 7.29
CA SER A 27 2.10 9.57 6.88
C SER A 27 2.07 9.11 5.43
N HIS A 28 2.85 9.73 4.54
CA HIS A 28 2.91 9.35 3.13
C HIS A 28 3.55 7.96 2.98
N CYS A 29 4.66 7.68 3.68
CA CYS A 29 5.27 6.35 3.72
C CYS A 29 4.33 5.28 4.29
N LEU A 30 3.58 5.60 5.35
CA LEU A 30 2.62 4.64 5.92
C LEU A 30 1.45 4.36 4.97
N MET A 31 0.96 5.37 4.26
CA MET A 31 -0.08 5.19 3.25
C MET A 31 0.42 4.33 2.09
N ALA A 32 1.62 4.59 1.57
CA ALA A 32 2.21 3.79 0.51
C ALA A 32 2.38 2.32 0.95
N ALA A 33 2.80 2.06 2.18
CA ALA A 33 2.94 0.71 2.71
C ALA A 33 1.61 -0.06 2.81
N VAL A 34 0.52 0.62 3.18
CA VAL A 34 -0.81 -0.02 3.20
C VAL A 34 -1.31 -0.32 1.78
N LEU A 35 -0.86 0.45 0.78
CA LEU A 35 -1.34 0.40 -0.59
C LEU A 35 -0.39 -0.31 -1.57
N HIS A 36 0.80 -0.74 -1.13
CA HIS A 36 1.92 -1.07 -2.02
C HIS A 36 1.63 -2.17 -3.06
N ASP A 37 0.73 -3.10 -2.75
CA ASP A 37 0.36 -4.18 -3.66
C ASP A 37 -0.98 -3.94 -4.39
N VAL A 38 -1.63 -2.79 -4.17
CA VAL A 38 -2.96 -2.53 -4.75
C VAL A 38 -2.91 -2.43 -6.28
N ILE A 39 -1.84 -1.86 -6.85
CA ILE A 39 -1.67 -1.77 -8.31
C ILE A 39 -1.39 -3.16 -8.90
N GLU A 40 -0.57 -3.99 -8.23
CA GLU A 40 -0.19 -5.32 -8.72
C GLU A 40 -1.33 -6.34 -8.59
N ASP A 41 -2.04 -6.34 -7.45
CA ASP A 41 -2.99 -7.41 -7.10
C ASP A 41 -4.46 -7.07 -7.40
N THR A 42 -4.77 -5.86 -7.88
CA THR A 42 -6.14 -5.46 -8.26
C THR A 42 -6.20 -4.73 -9.59
N ASP A 43 -7.41 -4.56 -10.15
CA ASP A 43 -7.65 -3.72 -11.33
C ASP A 43 -7.60 -2.20 -11.05
N THR A 44 -6.94 -1.78 -9.96
CA THR A 44 -6.86 -0.37 -9.57
C THR A 44 -5.76 0.34 -10.34
N ALA A 45 -6.13 1.32 -11.16
CA ALA A 45 -5.18 2.16 -11.86
C ALA A 45 -4.47 3.16 -10.93
N LYS A 46 -3.20 3.49 -11.24
CA LYS A 46 -2.42 4.52 -10.55
C LYS A 46 -3.14 5.86 -10.44
N ASP A 47 -3.81 6.29 -11.51
CA ASP A 47 -4.55 7.56 -11.51
C ASP A 47 -5.64 7.60 -10.43
N ARG A 48 -6.28 6.45 -10.15
CA ARG A 48 -7.28 6.34 -9.09
C ARG A 48 -6.66 6.51 -7.70
N LEU A 49 -5.42 6.06 -7.49
CA LEU A 49 -4.68 6.30 -6.26
C LEU A 49 -4.28 7.77 -6.14
N ALA A 50 -3.86 8.40 -7.24
CA ALA A 50 -3.49 9.81 -7.26
C ALA A 50 -4.69 10.71 -6.89
N ASP A 51 -5.88 10.38 -7.40
CA ASP A 51 -7.13 11.11 -7.11
C ASP A 51 -7.57 10.99 -5.65
N GLN A 52 -7.33 9.84 -5.00
CA GLN A 52 -7.79 9.58 -3.63
C GLN A 52 -6.77 9.93 -2.55
N PHE A 53 -5.48 9.73 -2.83
CA PHE A 53 -4.41 9.78 -1.83
C PHE A 53 -3.31 10.80 -2.16
N GLY A 54 -3.42 11.46 -3.31
CA GLY A 54 -2.42 12.41 -3.80
C GLY A 54 -1.37 11.75 -4.66
N ARG A 55 -0.75 12.57 -5.53
CA ARG A 55 0.19 12.10 -6.54
C ARG A 55 1.46 11.52 -5.93
N ASP A 56 1.97 12.12 -4.86
CA ASP A 56 3.14 11.63 -4.14
C ASP A 56 2.94 10.20 -3.63
N VAL A 57 1.76 9.88 -3.08
CA VAL A 57 1.45 8.51 -2.61
C VAL A 57 1.33 7.54 -3.77
N ALA A 58 0.66 7.94 -4.85
CA ALA A 58 0.54 7.10 -6.04
C ALA A 58 1.89 6.79 -6.70
N ASP A 59 2.79 7.77 -6.74
CA ASP A 59 4.15 7.59 -7.29
C ASP A 59 5.01 6.68 -6.40
N MET A 60 4.86 6.75 -5.07
CA MET A 60 5.55 5.82 -4.17
C MET A 60 5.03 4.39 -4.28
N VAL A 61 3.72 4.18 -4.39
CA VAL A 61 3.13 2.85 -4.57
C VAL A 61 3.62 2.24 -5.89
N ASP A 62 3.53 2.99 -6.98
CA ASP A 62 4.01 2.57 -8.31
C ASP A 62 5.52 2.29 -8.36
N GLY A 63 6.31 2.93 -7.49
CA GLY A 63 7.75 2.65 -7.37
C GLY A 63 8.10 1.39 -6.59
N VAL A 64 7.14 0.76 -5.91
CA VAL A 64 7.33 -0.45 -5.07
C VAL A 64 6.55 -1.66 -5.63
N SER A 65 5.51 -1.43 -6.44
CA SER A 65 4.77 -2.45 -7.20
C SER A 65 5.54 -3.02 -8.39
#